data_AF-A0A353E9N0-F1
#
_entry.id   AF-A0A353E9N0-F1
#
_cell.length_a   1.000
_cell.length_b   1.000
_cell.length_c   1.000
_cell.angle_alpha   90.00
_cell.angle_beta   90.00
_cell.angle_gamma   90.00
#
_symmetry.space_group_name_H-M   'P 1'
#
loop_
_entity.id
_entity.type
_entity.pdbx_description
1 polymer ?
#
loop_
_entity_poly.entity_id
_entity_poly.type
_entity_poly.pdbx_seq_one_letter_code
_entity_poly.pdbx_strand_id
1 'polypeptide(L)'
;KGSFKAAYEIAAQDIQFSEILSPSAPGTIKETLPGLMTGALSTLDNKTVFFAREELKTEDDQDRWKNFLEIEFLDLNALGFISILMGKKPNNVEQTFKAKEDFKNLDLNLIKTMSYLKETVKLINPKPGVNPYKEQATNVFNAFCALHGFKPFAKKGEKSFALYVSNKPIENYAFTNLPDSRSPHHLADTITLTSHISMCVGNKVRDNVSEHRGISKLPLPLLSKIKADFKDEKTQAIIPLSAALHFFGMRCQQAEKVGYFTVAPFGAMSHIFRKALIQTDQAKHFAFGLEEIEKKGQLSLMREVTKQPNGEVEDVCVGHLSKIIVPLWT
;
A
#
# COMPACT_ATOMS: atom_id res chain seq x y z
N LYS A 1 -15.31 16.49 -19.10
CA LYS A 1 -16.20 15.37 -18.73
C LYS A 1 -15.87 14.06 -19.49
N GLY A 2 -15.35 14.10 -20.72
CA GLY A 2 -14.97 12.88 -21.47
C GLY A 2 -13.62 12.22 -21.09
N SER A 3 -12.57 13.00 -20.77
CA SER A 3 -11.22 12.45 -20.53
C SER A 3 -11.12 11.54 -19.29
N PHE A 4 -11.76 11.93 -18.19
CA PHE A 4 -11.69 11.18 -16.93
C PHE A 4 -12.43 9.84 -16.96
N LYS A 5 -13.58 9.79 -17.65
CA LYS A 5 -14.34 8.54 -17.80
C LYS A 5 -13.51 7.50 -18.54
N ALA A 6 -12.84 7.91 -19.62
CA ALA A 6 -11.95 7.06 -20.39
C ALA A 6 -10.76 6.56 -19.56
N ALA A 7 -10.14 7.43 -18.75
CA ALA A 7 -9.02 7.04 -17.87
C ALA A 7 -9.41 5.92 -16.88
N TYR A 8 -10.58 6.01 -16.25
CA TYR A 8 -11.06 4.96 -15.34
C TYR A 8 -11.51 3.69 -16.06
N GLU A 9 -12.12 3.80 -17.25
CA GLU A 9 -12.48 2.64 -18.07
C GLU A 9 -11.23 1.85 -18.49
N ILE A 10 -10.15 2.54 -18.86
CA ILE A 10 -8.83 1.93 -19.13
C ILE A 10 -8.27 1.30 -17.86
N ALA A 11 -8.23 2.05 -16.75
CA ALA A 11 -7.74 1.53 -15.46
C ALA A 11 -8.52 0.29 -14.99
N ALA A 12 -9.82 0.22 -15.27
CA ALA A 12 -10.67 -0.92 -14.93
C ALA A 12 -10.41 -2.16 -15.78
N GLN A 13 -10.00 -2.00 -17.05
CA GLN A 13 -9.62 -3.10 -17.93
C GLN A 13 -8.31 -3.77 -17.48
N ASP A 14 -7.43 -3.00 -16.83
CA ASP A 14 -6.08 -3.43 -16.45
C ASP A 14 -5.99 -4.09 -15.06
N ILE A 15 -7.10 -4.32 -14.37
CA ILE A 15 -7.10 -4.74 -12.96
C ILE A 15 -6.54 -6.15 -12.72
N GLN A 16 -6.38 -7.01 -13.72
CA GLN A 16 -5.86 -8.37 -13.50
C GLN A 16 -4.32 -8.44 -13.53
N PHE A 17 -3.75 -9.31 -12.71
CA PHE A 17 -2.32 -9.64 -12.79
C PHE A 17 -2.01 -10.34 -14.12
N SER A 18 -0.84 -10.04 -14.66
CA SER A 18 -0.44 -10.46 -16.01
C SER A 18 -0.06 -11.94 -16.08
N GLU A 19 -0.32 -12.58 -17.22
CA GLU A 19 0.23 -13.90 -17.56
C GLU A 19 1.61 -13.79 -18.24
N ILE A 20 2.10 -12.58 -18.50
CA ILE A 20 3.38 -12.34 -19.19
C ILE A 20 4.54 -12.77 -18.28
N LEU A 21 5.52 -13.45 -18.87
CA LEU A 21 6.78 -13.82 -18.22
C LEU A 21 7.61 -12.55 -17.93
N SER A 22 8.07 -12.42 -16.69
CA SER A 22 8.94 -11.32 -16.28
C SER A 22 10.27 -11.34 -17.03
N PRO A 23 10.83 -10.17 -17.41
CA PRO A 23 12.20 -10.10 -17.93
C PRO A 23 13.28 -10.39 -16.87
N SER A 24 12.90 -10.50 -15.59
CA SER A 24 13.76 -11.00 -14.51
C SER A 24 13.33 -12.39 -14.04
N ALA A 25 14.29 -13.22 -13.65
CA ALA A 25 14.01 -14.49 -12.99
C ALA A 25 13.11 -14.24 -11.76
N PRO A 26 11.98 -14.97 -11.61
CA PRO A 26 11.10 -14.82 -10.46
C PRO A 26 11.87 -14.90 -9.13
N GLY A 27 11.51 -14.04 -8.19
CA GLY A 27 12.18 -13.96 -6.88
C GLY A 27 13.50 -13.21 -6.88
N THR A 28 14.02 -12.74 -8.01
CA THR A 28 15.22 -11.89 -8.05
C THR A 28 14.86 -10.41 -8.05
N ILE A 29 15.56 -9.62 -7.24
CA ILE A 29 15.47 -8.14 -7.28
C ILE A 29 16.65 -7.57 -8.08
N LYS A 30 16.37 -6.64 -8.99
CA LYS A 30 17.40 -5.88 -9.70
C LYS A 30 17.16 -4.38 -9.60
N GLU A 31 18.24 -3.60 -9.62
CA GLU A 31 18.15 -2.18 -9.95
C GLU A 31 17.99 -2.04 -11.47
N THR A 32 16.82 -1.57 -11.91
CA THR A 32 16.51 -1.44 -13.35
C THR A 32 16.91 -0.08 -13.89
N LEU A 33 16.76 0.95 -13.07
CA LEU A 33 17.24 2.32 -13.31
C LEU A 33 17.82 2.87 -11.98
N PRO A 34 18.68 3.90 -11.99
CA PRO A 34 19.29 4.42 -10.76
C PRO A 34 18.27 4.86 -9.70
N GLY A 35 18.15 4.12 -8.60
CA GLY A 35 17.15 4.35 -7.55
C GLY A 35 15.79 3.68 -7.79
N LEU A 36 15.65 2.85 -8.83
CA LEU A 36 14.48 2.01 -9.11
C LEU A 36 14.86 0.54 -9.01
N MET A 37 14.49 -0.10 -7.91
CA MET A 37 14.60 -1.54 -7.75
C MET A 37 13.28 -2.20 -8.15
N THR A 38 13.34 -3.26 -8.94
CA THR A 38 12.18 -4.03 -9.37
C THR A 38 12.39 -5.52 -9.17
N GLY A 39 11.27 -6.24 -9.04
CA GLY A 39 11.25 -7.69 -8.94
C GLY A 39 9.89 -8.23 -9.38
N ALA A 40 9.82 -9.53 -9.63
CA ALA A 40 8.57 -10.20 -9.97
C ALA A 40 8.44 -11.52 -9.25
N LEU A 41 7.20 -11.91 -8.94
CA LEU A 41 6.85 -13.21 -8.38
C LEU A 41 5.71 -13.83 -9.18
N SER A 42 5.70 -15.17 -9.22
CA SER A 42 4.56 -15.94 -9.68
C SER A 42 3.66 -16.30 -8.50
N THR A 43 2.37 -16.03 -8.63
CA THR A 43 1.35 -16.41 -7.65
C THR A 43 1.04 -17.91 -7.72
N LEU A 44 0.31 -18.41 -6.72
CA LEU A 44 -0.23 -19.78 -6.74
C LEU A 44 -1.14 -20.09 -7.95
N ASP A 45 -1.77 -19.07 -8.54
CA ASP A 45 -2.58 -19.18 -9.76
C ASP A 45 -1.79 -18.88 -11.04
N ASN A 46 -0.45 -18.95 -10.99
CA ASN A 46 0.47 -18.76 -12.10
C ASN A 46 0.37 -17.39 -12.79
N LYS A 47 -0.02 -16.34 -12.06
CA LYS A 47 0.02 -14.96 -12.53
C LYS A 47 1.31 -14.29 -12.08
N THR A 48 1.83 -13.41 -12.91
CA THR A 48 3.00 -12.59 -12.61
C THR A 48 2.57 -11.31 -11.91
N VAL A 49 3.20 -11.04 -10.77
CA VAL A 49 3.02 -9.83 -9.98
C VAL A 49 4.36 -9.11 -9.91
N PHE A 50 4.36 -7.81 -10.20
CA PHE A 50 5.55 -6.98 -10.22
C PHE A 50 5.64 -6.13 -8.97
N PHE A 51 6.85 -5.86 -8.51
CA PHE A 51 7.15 -5.10 -7.30
C PHE A 51 8.18 -4.04 -7.66
N ALA A 52 8.04 -2.84 -7.09
CA ALA A 52 9.02 -1.78 -7.26
C ALA A 52 9.23 -0.97 -5.99
N ARG A 53 10.47 -0.50 -5.84
CA ARG A 53 10.90 0.52 -4.89
C ARG A 53 11.57 1.65 -5.67
N GLU A 54 10.97 2.82 -5.62
CA GLU A 54 11.41 4.03 -6.31
C GLU A 54 11.90 5.06 -5.29
N GLU A 55 13.14 5.51 -5.41
CA GLU A 55 13.70 6.60 -4.59
C GLU A 55 13.11 7.95 -5.03
N LEU A 56 12.47 8.64 -4.07
CA LEU A 56 11.89 9.97 -4.27
C LEU A 56 12.96 11.02 -3.98
N LYS A 57 13.81 11.29 -4.97
CA LYS A 57 15.06 12.05 -4.83
C LYS A 57 14.85 13.54 -4.55
N THR A 58 13.78 14.11 -5.10
CA THR A 58 13.48 15.55 -4.98
C THR A 58 12.22 15.80 -4.14
N GLU A 59 12.03 17.04 -3.68
CA GLU A 59 10.77 17.45 -3.06
C GLU A 59 9.60 17.30 -4.03
N ASP A 60 9.81 17.57 -5.32
CA ASP A 60 8.78 17.38 -6.37
C ASP A 60 8.33 15.92 -6.49
N ASP A 61 9.26 14.95 -6.39
CA ASP A 61 8.92 13.52 -6.40
C ASP A 61 8.08 13.13 -5.19
N GLN A 62 8.42 13.70 -4.02
CA GLN A 62 7.67 13.48 -2.78
C GLN A 62 6.29 14.13 -2.81
N ASP A 63 6.17 15.30 -3.45
CA ASP A 63 4.89 15.98 -3.69
C ASP A 63 4.00 15.17 -4.64
N ARG A 64 4.54 14.64 -5.74
CA ARG A 64 3.79 13.75 -6.66
C ARG A 64 3.31 12.50 -5.95
N TRP A 65 4.16 11.87 -5.14
CA TRP A 65 3.80 10.72 -4.31
C TRP A 65 2.69 11.08 -3.29
N LYS A 66 2.82 12.21 -2.60
CA LYS A 66 1.79 12.72 -1.68
C LYS A 66 0.46 12.94 -2.40
N ASN A 67 0.48 13.60 -3.55
CA ASN A 67 -0.72 13.94 -4.28
C ASN A 67 -1.44 12.69 -4.79
N PHE A 68 -0.68 11.68 -5.25
CA PHE A 68 -1.23 10.34 -5.50
C PHE A 68 -1.93 9.77 -4.26
N LEU A 69 -1.27 9.74 -3.09
CA LEU A 69 -1.88 9.23 -1.86
C LEU A 69 -3.13 10.01 -1.43
N GLU A 70 -3.16 11.33 -1.63
CA GLU A 70 -4.33 12.17 -1.35
C GLU A 70 -5.52 11.85 -2.26
N ILE A 71 -5.27 11.54 -3.55
CA ILE A 71 -6.30 11.08 -4.49
C ILE A 71 -6.88 9.75 -4.01
N GLU A 72 -6.02 8.79 -3.70
CA GLU A 72 -6.43 7.46 -3.22
C GLU A 72 -7.20 7.56 -1.89
N PHE A 73 -6.81 8.51 -1.03
CA PHE A 73 -7.51 8.81 0.21
C PHE A 73 -8.93 9.32 -0.02
N LEU A 74 -9.10 10.26 -0.97
CA LEU A 74 -10.42 10.78 -1.33
C LEU A 74 -11.33 9.68 -1.90
N ASP A 75 -10.79 8.81 -2.74
CA ASP A 75 -11.54 7.70 -3.33
C ASP A 75 -11.96 6.67 -2.27
N LEU A 76 -11.07 6.28 -1.35
CA LEU A 76 -11.43 5.39 -0.24
C LEU A 76 -12.44 6.02 0.73
N ASN A 77 -12.30 7.32 1.00
CA ASN A 77 -13.26 8.04 1.85
C ASN A 77 -14.66 8.06 1.22
N ALA A 78 -14.74 8.35 -0.09
CA ALA A 78 -16.00 8.29 -0.82
C ALA A 78 -16.62 6.88 -0.81
N LEU A 79 -15.81 5.83 -0.99
CA LEU A 79 -16.27 4.43 -0.93
C LEU A 79 -16.77 4.05 0.47
N GLY A 80 -16.11 4.55 1.52
CA GLY A 80 -16.54 4.40 2.91
C GLY A 80 -17.90 5.06 3.14
N PHE A 81 -18.09 6.28 2.63
CA PHE A 81 -19.35 7.00 2.72
C PHE A 81 -20.51 6.28 2.01
N ILE A 82 -20.30 5.81 0.77
CA ILE A 82 -21.31 5.02 0.07
C ILE A 82 -21.64 3.74 0.85
N SER A 83 -20.66 3.08 1.45
CA SER A 83 -20.89 1.90 2.29
C SER A 83 -21.76 2.20 3.52
N ILE A 84 -21.57 3.38 4.15
CA ILE A 84 -22.38 3.84 5.29
C ILE A 84 -23.81 4.20 4.83
N LEU A 85 -23.95 4.95 3.73
CA LEU A 85 -25.24 5.37 3.17
C LEU A 85 -26.08 4.18 2.68
N MET A 86 -25.45 3.12 2.16
CA MET A 86 -26.12 1.87 1.77
C MET A 86 -26.54 1.00 2.98
N GLY A 87 -26.57 1.55 4.19
CA GLY A 87 -27.25 0.97 5.34
C GLY A 87 -26.41 0.03 6.20
N LYS A 88 -25.07 0.13 6.17
CA LYS A 88 -24.20 -0.62 7.09
C LYS A 88 -23.35 0.31 7.95
N LYS A 89 -23.82 0.54 9.18
CA LYS A 89 -22.93 1.02 10.24
C LYS A 89 -21.85 -0.04 10.48
N PRO A 90 -20.54 0.30 10.42
CA PRO A 90 -19.54 -0.55 11.03
C PRO A 90 -19.82 -0.59 12.54
N ASN A 91 -20.00 -1.77 13.10
CA ASN A 91 -20.50 -1.97 14.48
C ASN A 91 -19.62 -1.36 15.59
N ASN A 92 -18.42 -0.84 15.28
CA ASN A 92 -17.43 -0.42 16.26
C ASN A 92 -16.87 1.01 16.04
N VAL A 93 -17.47 1.84 15.18
CA VAL A 93 -17.06 3.25 15.10
C VAL A 93 -17.92 4.03 16.09
N GLU A 94 -17.44 4.16 17.33
CA GLU A 94 -17.98 5.16 18.25
C GLU A 94 -17.98 6.51 17.57
N GLN A 95 -19.13 7.17 17.65
CA GLN A 95 -19.47 8.42 16.97
C GLN A 95 -18.44 9.51 17.26
N THR A 96 -17.46 9.68 16.37
CA THR A 96 -16.60 10.87 16.33
C THR A 96 -16.64 11.60 14.99
N PHE A 97 -17.24 11.02 13.94
CA PHE A 97 -17.54 11.76 12.72
C PHE A 97 -18.85 12.51 12.88
N LYS A 98 -18.79 13.82 13.18
CA LYS A 98 -19.94 14.72 13.05
C LYS A 98 -20.14 15.01 11.56
N ALA A 99 -20.69 14.03 10.86
CA ALA A 99 -20.85 13.93 9.40
C ALA A 99 -21.45 15.15 8.67
N LYS A 100 -21.91 16.19 9.38
CA LYS A 100 -22.50 17.40 8.82
C LYS A 100 -21.67 18.68 9.02
N GLU A 101 -20.85 18.76 10.06
CA GLU A 101 -20.09 19.98 10.40
C GLU A 101 -18.66 19.92 9.87
N ASP A 102 -17.99 18.76 9.98
CA ASP A 102 -16.66 18.53 9.40
C ASP A 102 -16.66 18.59 7.85
N PHE A 103 -17.85 18.67 7.25
CA PHE A 103 -18.10 18.48 5.82
C PHE A 103 -18.69 19.70 5.10
N LYS A 104 -18.97 20.80 5.81
CA LYS A 104 -19.41 22.06 5.18
C LYS A 104 -18.35 22.70 4.26
N ASN A 105 -17.08 22.32 4.42
CA ASN A 105 -15.96 22.84 3.65
C ASN A 105 -15.45 21.88 2.55
N LEU A 106 -16.10 20.73 2.35
CA LEU A 106 -15.75 19.74 1.31
C LEU A 106 -16.41 20.13 -0.02
N ASP A 107 -15.93 21.25 -0.56
CA ASP A 107 -16.50 21.99 -1.68
C ASP A 107 -16.20 21.33 -3.05
N LEU A 108 -17.22 21.27 -3.92
CA LEU A 108 -17.27 20.99 -5.38
C LEU A 108 -16.54 19.78 -6.00
N ASN A 109 -15.41 19.30 -5.47
CA ASN A 109 -14.69 18.12 -5.99
C ASN A 109 -15.42 16.80 -5.68
N LEU A 110 -16.19 16.76 -4.59
CA LEU A 110 -16.96 15.58 -4.18
C LEU A 110 -18.06 15.20 -5.19
N ILE A 111 -18.68 16.16 -5.89
CA ILE A 111 -19.71 15.87 -6.90
C ILE A 111 -19.12 15.13 -8.10
N LYS A 112 -17.86 15.44 -8.46
CA LYS A 112 -17.12 14.68 -9.47
C LYS A 112 -16.78 13.29 -8.94
N THR A 113 -16.21 13.18 -7.73
CA THR A 113 -15.93 11.89 -7.04
C THR A 113 -17.17 11.00 -6.91
N MET A 114 -18.34 11.56 -6.62
CA MET A 114 -19.61 10.82 -6.55
C MET A 114 -20.12 10.35 -7.92
N SER A 115 -19.89 11.11 -8.99
CA SER A 115 -20.14 10.65 -10.35
C SER A 115 -19.17 9.55 -10.77
N TYR A 116 -17.91 9.61 -10.35
CA TYR A 116 -16.90 8.58 -10.58
C TYR A 116 -17.23 7.30 -9.82
N LEU A 117 -17.58 7.39 -8.52
CA LEU A 117 -18.01 6.25 -7.71
C LEU A 117 -19.23 5.55 -8.31
N LYS A 118 -20.20 6.30 -8.85
CA LYS A 118 -21.40 5.72 -9.48
C LYS A 118 -21.05 4.87 -10.69
N GLU A 119 -20.00 5.21 -11.45
CA GLU A 119 -19.51 4.42 -12.58
C GLU A 119 -18.60 3.26 -12.11
N THR A 120 -17.70 3.49 -11.15
CA THR A 120 -16.88 2.42 -10.52
C THR A 120 -17.77 1.35 -9.87
N VAL A 121 -18.89 1.73 -9.24
CA VAL A 121 -19.87 0.81 -8.67
C VAL A 121 -20.65 0.04 -9.75
N LYS A 122 -20.93 0.65 -10.91
CA LYS A 122 -21.56 -0.05 -12.05
C LYS A 122 -20.65 -1.13 -12.63
N LEU A 123 -19.33 -0.89 -12.68
CA LEU A 123 -18.34 -1.86 -13.15
C LEU A 123 -18.23 -3.11 -12.25
N ILE A 124 -18.66 -3.03 -10.99
CA ILE A 124 -18.55 -4.12 -10.00
C ILE A 124 -19.67 -5.17 -10.12
N ASN A 125 -20.67 -4.92 -10.99
CA ASN A 125 -21.77 -5.82 -11.37
C ASN A 125 -22.08 -6.92 -10.31
N PRO A 126 -22.63 -6.55 -9.14
CA PRO A 126 -22.82 -7.49 -8.05
C PRO A 126 -23.83 -8.57 -8.48
N LYS A 127 -23.45 -9.85 -8.32
CA LYS A 127 -24.38 -10.96 -8.52
C LYS A 127 -25.63 -10.74 -7.64
N PRO A 128 -26.85 -10.90 -8.18
CA PRO A 128 -28.07 -10.78 -7.40
C PRO A 128 -28.05 -11.73 -6.19
N GLY A 129 -28.39 -11.24 -4.99
CA GLY A 129 -28.58 -12.05 -3.79
C GLY A 129 -27.37 -12.20 -2.84
N VAL A 130 -26.16 -11.78 -3.23
CA VAL A 130 -25.02 -11.68 -2.31
C VAL A 130 -24.90 -10.23 -1.85
N ASN A 131 -24.92 -9.96 -0.55
CA ASN A 131 -24.67 -8.59 -0.03
C ASN A 131 -23.16 -8.39 0.12
N PRO A 132 -22.43 -7.90 -0.91
CA PRO A 132 -20.97 -7.86 -0.95
C PRO A 132 -20.41 -6.77 -0.02
N TYR A 133 -21.29 -5.90 0.49
CA TYR A 133 -20.93 -4.59 1.01
C TYR A 133 -20.44 -4.60 2.46
N LYS A 134 -20.65 -5.66 3.28
CA LYS A 134 -20.14 -5.65 4.69
C LYS A 134 -18.63 -5.86 4.75
N GLU A 135 -18.17 -6.97 4.17
CA GLU A 135 -16.75 -7.29 4.10
C GLU A 135 -16.00 -6.23 3.29
N GLN A 136 -16.61 -5.75 2.20
CA GLN A 136 -16.04 -4.68 1.39
C GLN A 136 -15.98 -3.34 2.15
N ALA A 137 -17.00 -2.96 2.92
CA ALA A 137 -16.96 -1.77 3.76
C ALA A 137 -15.86 -1.84 4.83
N THR A 138 -15.71 -2.98 5.51
CA THR A 138 -14.63 -3.19 6.47
C THR A 138 -13.27 -3.09 5.79
N ASN A 139 -13.11 -3.69 4.61
CA ASN A 139 -11.85 -3.63 3.86
C ASN A 139 -11.53 -2.20 3.37
N VAL A 140 -12.53 -1.45 2.90
CA VAL A 140 -12.39 -0.02 2.52
C VAL A 140 -12.00 0.83 3.73
N PHE A 141 -12.66 0.64 4.87
CA PHE A 141 -12.33 1.36 6.09
C PHE A 141 -10.90 1.06 6.57
N ASN A 142 -10.48 -0.21 6.55
CA ASN A 142 -9.12 -0.59 6.91
C ASN A 142 -8.08 0.02 5.96
N ALA A 143 -8.35 0.03 4.65
CA ALA A 143 -7.49 0.65 3.64
C ALA A 143 -7.40 2.18 3.83
N PHE A 144 -8.52 2.83 4.18
CA PHE A 144 -8.60 4.24 4.51
C PHE A 144 -7.75 4.57 5.75
N CYS A 145 -7.93 3.82 6.84
CA CYS A 145 -7.14 3.98 8.05
C CYS A 145 -5.64 3.83 7.79
N ALA A 146 -5.25 2.88 6.96
CA ALA A 146 -3.85 2.65 6.64
C ALA A 146 -3.19 3.81 5.86
N LEU A 147 -3.95 4.56 5.05
CA LEU A 147 -3.43 5.74 4.34
C LEU A 147 -2.97 6.85 5.29
N HIS A 148 -3.58 6.99 6.48
CA HIS A 148 -3.13 7.95 7.49
C HIS A 148 -1.73 7.64 8.07
N GLY A 149 -1.29 6.39 7.94
CA GLY A 149 0.07 5.99 8.35
C GLY A 149 1.16 6.50 7.40
N PHE A 150 0.82 6.86 6.16
CA PHE A 150 1.82 7.32 5.20
C PHE A 150 2.39 8.68 5.64
N LYS A 151 3.71 8.80 5.54
CA LYS A 151 4.43 10.06 5.77
C LYS A 151 5.26 10.31 4.50
N PRO A 152 4.76 11.07 3.51
CA PRO A 152 5.44 11.17 2.21
C PRO A 152 6.76 11.96 2.26
N PHE A 153 6.84 13.00 3.09
CA PHE A 153 8.00 13.91 3.14
C PHE A 153 9.16 13.39 3.99
N ALA A 154 10.34 13.25 3.41
CA ALA A 154 11.59 13.00 4.12
C ALA A 154 11.93 14.17 5.05
N LYS A 155 12.35 13.90 6.29
CA LYS A 155 13.03 14.92 7.11
C LYS A 155 14.50 15.02 6.69
N LYS A 156 15.19 16.08 7.14
CA LYS A 156 16.65 16.21 6.92
C LYS A 156 17.39 14.94 7.38
N GLY A 157 18.21 14.38 6.49
CA GLY A 157 18.95 13.14 6.72
C GLY A 157 18.17 11.86 6.44
N GLU A 158 16.92 11.95 5.95
CA GLU A 158 16.11 10.79 5.56
C GLU A 158 16.08 10.64 4.04
N LYS A 159 16.02 9.39 3.56
CA LYS A 159 15.61 9.06 2.20
C LYS A 159 14.15 8.60 2.21
N SER A 160 13.39 8.94 1.17
CA SER A 160 11.99 8.53 0.99
C SER A 160 11.85 7.68 -0.26
N PHE A 161 10.99 6.68 -0.18
CA PHE A 161 10.75 5.74 -1.28
C PHE A 161 9.26 5.46 -1.44
N ALA A 162 8.82 5.36 -2.69
CA ALA A 162 7.53 4.75 -3.03
C ALA A 162 7.75 3.25 -3.23
N LEU A 163 7.08 2.43 -2.41
CA LEU A 163 7.16 0.97 -2.48
C LEU A 163 5.80 0.39 -2.85
N TYR A 164 5.70 -0.32 -3.97
CA TYR A 164 4.42 -0.70 -4.54
C TYR A 164 4.43 -2.00 -5.33
N VAL A 165 3.22 -2.53 -5.52
CA VAL A 165 2.91 -3.70 -6.36
C VAL A 165 2.28 -3.21 -7.65
N SER A 166 2.70 -3.77 -8.78
CA SER A 166 2.07 -3.56 -10.08
C SER A 166 1.52 -4.85 -10.69
N ASN A 167 0.44 -4.70 -11.46
CA ASN A 167 -0.09 -5.71 -12.37
C ASN A 167 0.54 -5.69 -13.77
N LYS A 168 1.42 -4.73 -14.07
CA LYS A 168 2.17 -4.61 -15.31
C LYS A 168 3.68 -4.62 -15.06
N PRO A 169 4.49 -5.01 -16.07
CA PRO A 169 5.95 -4.85 -16.00
C PRO A 169 6.34 -3.40 -15.71
N ILE A 170 7.41 -3.23 -14.93
CA ILE A 170 7.88 -1.91 -14.47
C ILE A 170 9.16 -1.58 -15.22
N GLU A 171 9.05 -0.69 -16.19
CA GLU A 171 10.16 -0.30 -17.07
C GLU A 171 10.69 1.11 -16.76
N ASN A 172 9.94 1.91 -16.01
CA ASN A 172 10.27 3.30 -15.69
C ASN A 172 9.67 3.73 -14.34
N TYR A 173 10.07 4.89 -13.86
CA TYR A 173 9.55 5.52 -12.63
C TYR A 173 8.06 5.85 -12.75
N ALA A 174 7.30 5.49 -11.72
CA ALA A 174 5.86 5.75 -11.66
C ALA A 174 5.56 7.14 -11.10
N PHE A 175 6.41 7.69 -10.23
CA PHE A 175 6.15 8.96 -9.54
C PHE A 175 7.08 10.08 -9.96
N THR A 176 8.33 9.81 -10.35
CA THR A 176 9.27 10.82 -10.85
C THR A 176 8.82 11.47 -12.16
N ASN A 177 8.02 10.77 -12.97
CA ASN A 177 7.57 11.24 -14.28
C ASN A 177 6.13 11.77 -14.30
N LEU A 178 5.45 11.85 -13.13
CA LEU A 178 4.08 12.38 -13.12
C LEU A 178 4.08 13.88 -13.43
N PRO A 179 3.12 14.36 -14.23
CA PRO A 179 2.92 15.80 -14.40
C PRO A 179 2.63 16.46 -13.05
N ASP A 180 3.08 17.71 -12.86
CA ASP A 180 2.86 18.45 -11.60
C ASP A 180 1.34 18.53 -11.32
N SER A 181 0.90 17.85 -10.27
CA SER A 181 -0.51 17.55 -10.01
C SER A 181 -1.31 18.72 -9.41
N ARG A 182 -0.77 19.94 -9.43
CA ARG A 182 -1.48 21.14 -8.95
C ARG A 182 -2.67 21.58 -9.83
N SER A 183 -2.84 21.01 -11.03
CA SER A 183 -4.00 21.29 -11.91
C SER A 183 -4.96 20.10 -12.01
N PRO A 184 -6.30 20.33 -11.98
CA PRO A 184 -7.30 19.29 -12.15
C PRO A 184 -7.13 18.46 -13.43
N HIS A 185 -6.56 19.02 -14.49
CA HIS A 185 -6.31 18.29 -15.75
C HIS A 185 -5.31 17.14 -15.58
N HIS A 186 -4.38 17.24 -14.61
CA HIS A 186 -3.36 16.23 -14.34
C HIS A 186 -3.86 15.06 -13.48
N LEU A 187 -5.05 15.16 -12.88
CA LEU A 187 -5.65 14.06 -12.13
C LEU A 187 -5.97 12.85 -13.02
N ALA A 188 -6.48 13.08 -14.24
CA ALA A 188 -6.75 12.00 -15.20
C ALA A 188 -5.45 11.32 -15.64
N ASP A 189 -4.39 12.10 -15.85
CA ASP A 189 -3.07 11.60 -16.22
C ASP A 189 -2.47 10.79 -15.07
N THR A 190 -2.54 11.29 -13.83
CA THR A 190 -2.10 10.55 -12.63
C THR A 190 -2.82 9.21 -12.54
N ILE A 191 -4.15 9.17 -12.61
CA ILE A 191 -4.92 7.92 -12.53
C ILE A 191 -4.53 6.97 -13.66
N THR A 192 -4.37 7.46 -14.88
CA THR A 192 -3.99 6.63 -16.03
C THR A 192 -2.59 6.04 -15.81
N LEU A 193 -1.64 6.88 -15.41
CA LEU A 193 -0.24 6.50 -15.23
C LEU A 193 -0.02 5.61 -14.02
N THR A 194 -0.82 5.71 -12.95
CA THR A 194 -0.69 4.90 -11.73
C THR A 194 -1.70 3.75 -11.64
N SER A 195 -2.60 3.61 -12.63
CA SER A 195 -3.65 2.56 -12.67
C SER A 195 -3.12 1.13 -12.54
N HIS A 196 -1.86 0.92 -12.91
CA HIS A 196 -1.17 -0.35 -12.81
C HIS A 196 -0.80 -0.72 -11.36
N ILE A 197 -0.87 0.22 -10.42
CA ILE A 197 -0.47 0.03 -9.03
C ILE A 197 -1.64 -0.62 -8.27
N SER A 198 -1.36 -1.73 -7.60
CA SER A 198 -2.37 -2.51 -6.88
C SER A 198 -2.36 -2.27 -5.37
N MET A 199 -1.18 -2.04 -4.80
CA MET A 199 -0.95 -1.87 -3.37
C MET A 199 0.33 -1.07 -3.19
N CYS A 200 0.40 -0.28 -2.13
CA CYS A 200 1.61 0.44 -1.78
C CYS A 200 1.84 0.49 -0.28
N VAL A 201 3.09 0.77 0.10
CA VAL A 201 3.52 1.03 1.47
C VAL A 201 4.49 2.19 1.49
N GLY A 202 4.38 3.07 2.50
CA GLY A 202 5.37 4.12 2.70
C GLY A 202 6.69 3.53 3.17
N ASN A 203 7.81 3.94 2.56
CA ASN A 203 9.14 3.54 3.01
C ASN A 203 10.07 4.73 3.21
N LYS A 204 10.77 4.76 4.35
CA LYS A 204 11.79 5.75 4.66
C LYS A 204 13.03 5.10 5.24
N VAL A 205 14.19 5.68 4.96
CA VAL A 205 15.47 5.25 5.53
C VAL A 205 16.15 6.40 6.23
N ARG A 206 16.58 6.17 7.48
CA ARG A 206 17.29 7.14 8.32
C ARG A 206 18.21 6.41 9.29
N ASP A 207 19.41 6.91 9.53
CA ASP A 207 20.31 6.43 10.59
C ASP A 207 20.50 4.90 10.57
N ASN A 208 20.65 4.32 9.37
CA ASN A 208 20.79 2.87 9.16
C ASN A 208 19.55 2.02 9.51
N VAL A 209 18.37 2.64 9.52
CA VAL A 209 17.07 2.00 9.76
C VAL A 209 16.12 2.28 8.59
N SER A 210 15.50 1.24 8.05
CA SER A 210 14.39 1.35 7.09
C SER A 210 13.05 1.12 7.78
N GLU A 211 12.12 2.07 7.67
CA GLU A 211 10.75 1.97 8.19
C GLU A 211 9.75 1.72 7.06
N HIS A 212 8.86 0.75 7.24
CA HIS A 212 7.63 0.59 6.47
C HIS A 212 6.44 1.07 7.30
N ARG A 213 5.67 2.02 6.76
CA ARG A 213 4.55 2.63 7.48
C ARG A 213 3.44 3.07 6.54
N GLY A 214 2.20 2.78 6.92
CA GLY A 214 1.03 2.94 6.07
C GLY A 214 1.09 1.98 4.88
N ILE A 215 0.36 0.86 4.91
CA ILE A 215 0.26 -0.09 3.80
C ILE A 215 -1.20 -0.20 3.38
N SER A 216 -1.49 0.09 2.10
CA SER A 216 -2.87 0.12 1.62
C SER A 216 -3.01 -0.50 0.23
N LYS A 217 -4.12 -1.22 0.05
CA LYS A 217 -4.57 -1.68 -1.27
C LYS A 217 -5.40 -0.54 -1.90
N LEU A 218 -5.13 -0.22 -3.16
CA LEU A 218 -5.82 0.88 -3.82
C LEU A 218 -7.31 0.54 -4.09
N PRO A 219 -8.19 1.55 -4.23
CA PRO A 219 -9.63 1.41 -4.44
C PRO A 219 -9.99 0.39 -5.53
N LEU A 220 -9.47 0.53 -6.75
CA LEU A 220 -9.82 -0.34 -7.88
C LEU A 220 -9.46 -1.83 -7.62
N PRO A 221 -8.21 -2.17 -7.23
CA PRO A 221 -7.83 -3.50 -6.74
C PRO A 221 -8.69 -4.04 -5.60
N LEU A 222 -9.06 -3.18 -4.65
CA LEU A 222 -9.85 -3.54 -3.48
C LEU A 222 -11.28 -3.94 -3.88
N LEU A 223 -11.90 -3.14 -4.75
CA LEU A 223 -13.26 -3.36 -5.24
C LEU A 223 -13.35 -4.59 -6.13
N SER A 224 -12.29 -4.85 -6.90
CA SER A 224 -12.20 -6.01 -7.79
C SER A 224 -11.72 -7.28 -7.10
N LYS A 225 -11.53 -7.22 -5.77
CA LYS A 225 -11.12 -8.35 -4.93
C LYS A 225 -9.86 -9.06 -5.43
N ILE A 226 -8.93 -8.31 -6.04
CA ILE A 226 -7.63 -8.86 -6.43
C ILE A 226 -6.98 -9.44 -5.18
N LYS A 227 -6.54 -10.70 -5.25
CA LYS A 227 -5.74 -11.36 -4.23
C LYS A 227 -4.57 -12.04 -4.92
N ALA A 228 -3.43 -12.04 -4.26
CA ALA A 228 -2.25 -12.79 -4.67
C ALA A 228 -1.64 -13.41 -3.42
N ASP A 229 -1.38 -14.70 -3.52
CA ASP A 229 -0.68 -15.49 -2.52
C ASP A 229 0.51 -16.16 -3.22
N PHE A 230 1.62 -16.23 -2.51
CA PHE A 230 2.89 -16.75 -3.00
C PHE A 230 3.32 -17.93 -2.14
N LYS A 231 4.02 -18.87 -2.74
CA LYS A 231 4.59 -20.01 -2.02
C LYS A 231 6.07 -19.76 -1.77
N ASP A 232 6.48 -19.75 -0.51
CA ASP A 232 7.90 -19.82 -0.17
C ASP A 232 8.38 -21.26 -0.35
N GLU A 233 9.30 -21.51 -1.28
CA GLU A 233 9.73 -22.87 -1.62
C GLU A 233 10.46 -23.56 -0.46
N LYS A 234 11.17 -22.80 0.38
CA LYS A 234 11.98 -23.35 1.48
C LYS A 234 11.11 -23.86 2.62
N THR A 235 10.10 -23.08 3.01
CA THR A 235 9.24 -23.39 4.17
C THR A 235 7.88 -23.92 3.79
N GLN A 236 7.52 -23.89 2.50
CA GLN A 236 6.18 -24.17 1.97
C GLN A 236 5.10 -23.21 2.48
N ALA A 237 5.49 -22.10 3.14
CA ALA A 237 4.57 -21.12 3.67
C ALA A 237 3.82 -20.39 2.55
N ILE A 238 2.53 -20.12 2.79
CA ILE A 238 1.72 -19.28 1.90
C ILE A 238 1.78 -17.84 2.40
N ILE A 239 2.34 -16.96 1.58
CA ILE A 239 2.61 -15.57 1.90
C ILE A 239 1.64 -14.67 1.14
N PRO A 240 0.80 -13.88 1.84
CA PRO A 240 -0.12 -12.96 1.18
C PRO A 240 0.62 -11.75 0.60
N LEU A 241 0.01 -11.14 -0.42
CA LEU A 241 0.57 -9.99 -1.16
C LEU A 241 1.14 -8.87 -0.29
N SER A 242 0.45 -8.51 0.78
CA SER A 242 0.90 -7.43 1.66
C SER A 242 2.19 -7.78 2.42
N ALA A 243 2.34 -9.02 2.88
CA ALA A 243 3.58 -9.50 3.48
C ALA A 243 4.70 -9.62 2.44
N ALA A 244 4.38 -10.08 1.22
CA ALA A 244 5.34 -10.14 0.13
C ALA A 244 5.91 -8.75 -0.24
N LEU A 245 5.09 -7.69 -0.19
CA LEU A 245 5.54 -6.31 -0.39
C LEU A 245 6.50 -5.84 0.72
N HIS A 246 6.22 -6.19 1.98
CA HIS A 246 7.18 -5.93 3.07
C HIS A 246 8.49 -6.67 2.85
N PHE A 247 8.45 -7.95 2.47
CA PHE A 247 9.66 -8.73 2.18
C PHE A 247 10.45 -8.17 0.99
N PHE A 248 9.78 -7.73 -0.07
CA PHE A 248 10.44 -7.08 -1.20
C PHE A 248 11.22 -5.84 -0.75
N GLY A 249 10.60 -4.96 0.04
CA GLY A 249 11.29 -3.81 0.63
C GLY A 249 12.44 -4.20 1.54
N MET A 250 12.28 -5.20 2.41
CA MET A 250 13.38 -5.72 3.24
C MET A 250 14.58 -6.18 2.41
N ARG A 251 14.34 -6.93 1.33
CA ARG A 251 15.43 -7.42 0.46
C ARG A 251 16.14 -6.28 -0.27
N CYS A 252 15.39 -5.26 -0.73
CA CYS A 252 15.98 -4.04 -1.29
C CYS A 252 16.95 -3.38 -0.28
N GLN A 253 16.50 -3.24 0.97
CA GLN A 253 17.28 -2.59 2.02
C GLN A 253 18.49 -3.43 2.48
N GLN A 254 18.37 -4.77 2.42
CA GLN A 254 19.53 -5.66 2.58
C GLN A 254 20.59 -5.46 1.49
N ALA A 255 20.18 -5.27 0.23
CA ALA A 255 21.11 -4.99 -0.87
C ALA A 255 21.88 -3.67 -0.64
N GLU A 256 21.22 -2.69 -0.02
CA GLU A 256 21.81 -1.41 0.38
C GLU A 256 22.54 -1.45 1.74
N LYS A 257 22.66 -2.63 2.36
CA LYS A 257 23.33 -2.86 3.65
C LYS A 257 22.74 -2.06 4.82
N VAL A 258 21.45 -1.75 4.77
CA VAL A 258 20.75 -1.16 5.92
C VAL A 258 20.73 -2.16 7.08
N GLY A 259 21.01 -1.68 8.29
CA GLY A 259 21.20 -2.53 9.47
C GLY A 259 19.89 -3.04 10.07
N TYR A 260 18.91 -2.14 10.21
CA TYR A 260 17.65 -2.44 10.87
C TYR A 260 16.44 -2.15 9.98
N PHE A 261 15.36 -2.85 10.28
CA PHE A 261 14.09 -2.69 9.61
C PHE A 261 12.97 -2.61 10.63
N THR A 262 12.05 -1.67 10.42
CA THR A 262 10.86 -1.50 11.24
C THR A 262 9.60 -1.55 10.41
N VAL A 263 8.55 -2.13 10.99
CA VAL A 263 7.20 -2.02 10.44
C VAL A 263 6.32 -1.47 11.55
N ALA A 264 5.53 -0.46 11.22
CA ALA A 264 4.52 0.11 12.10
C ALA A 264 3.11 -0.12 11.49
N PRO A 265 2.63 -1.38 11.47
CA PRO A 265 1.31 -1.72 10.97
C PRO A 265 0.21 -1.37 11.98
N PHE A 266 -1.01 -1.26 11.47
CA PHE A 266 -2.22 -1.18 12.28
C PHE A 266 -3.04 -2.48 12.19
N GLY A 267 -3.68 -2.85 13.29
CA GLY A 267 -4.70 -3.89 13.34
C GLY A 267 -4.35 -5.20 12.64
N ALA A 268 -5.25 -5.62 11.75
CA ALA A 268 -5.11 -6.87 11.02
C ALA A 268 -3.79 -7.00 10.23
N MET A 269 -3.19 -5.87 9.80
CA MET A 269 -1.92 -5.89 9.08
C MET A 269 -0.75 -6.34 9.96
N SER A 270 -0.76 -6.02 11.25
CA SER A 270 0.25 -6.55 12.19
C SER A 270 0.17 -8.07 12.26
N HIS A 271 -1.04 -8.59 12.44
CA HIS A 271 -1.27 -10.02 12.51
C HIS A 271 -0.86 -10.74 11.22
N ILE A 272 -1.20 -10.18 10.05
CA ILE A 272 -0.82 -10.74 8.74
C ILE A 272 0.71 -10.83 8.61
N PHE A 273 1.41 -9.73 8.90
CA PHE A 273 2.86 -9.67 8.77
C PHE A 273 3.55 -10.60 9.77
N ARG A 274 3.14 -10.57 11.05
CA ARG A 274 3.67 -11.45 12.09
C ARG A 274 3.43 -12.92 11.77
N LYS A 275 2.24 -13.29 11.28
CA LYS A 275 1.94 -14.65 10.86
C LYS A 275 2.85 -15.11 9.72
N ALA A 276 3.07 -14.26 8.70
CA ALA A 276 3.99 -14.57 7.61
C ALA A 276 5.43 -14.78 8.12
N LEU A 277 5.90 -13.95 9.06
CA LEU A 277 7.20 -14.12 9.71
C LEU A 277 7.29 -15.44 10.51
N ILE A 278 6.24 -15.84 11.22
CA ILE A 278 6.21 -17.10 11.97
C ILE A 278 6.28 -18.29 11.01
N GLN A 279 5.46 -18.27 9.96
CA GLN A 279 5.38 -19.37 8.98
C GLN A 279 6.69 -19.54 8.20
N THR A 280 7.49 -18.48 8.08
CA THR A 280 8.80 -18.48 7.40
C THR A 280 9.98 -18.62 8.36
N ASP A 281 9.73 -18.89 9.65
CA ASP A 281 10.75 -19.00 10.71
C ASP A 281 11.64 -17.74 10.85
N GLN A 282 11.12 -16.57 10.44
CA GLN A 282 11.82 -15.29 10.55
C GLN A 282 11.41 -14.49 11.79
N ALA A 283 10.29 -14.82 12.44
CA ALA A 283 9.77 -14.06 13.59
C ALA A 283 10.76 -13.94 14.76
N LYS A 284 11.62 -14.95 14.97
CA LYS A 284 12.66 -14.94 16.01
C LYS A 284 13.70 -13.82 15.87
N HIS A 285 13.81 -13.21 14.69
CA HIS A 285 14.73 -12.12 14.40
C HIS A 285 14.12 -10.73 14.62
N PHE A 286 12.87 -10.67 15.10
CA PHE A 286 12.14 -9.45 15.39
C PHE A 286 11.86 -9.29 16.89
N ALA A 287 11.71 -8.04 17.30
CA ALA A 287 11.08 -7.64 18.56
C ALA A 287 9.69 -7.07 18.23
N PHE A 288 8.65 -7.51 18.92
CA PHE A 288 7.26 -7.10 18.65
C PHE A 288 6.68 -6.31 19.83
N GLY A 289 6.07 -5.18 19.51
CA GLY A 289 5.47 -4.28 20.50
C GLY A 289 6.48 -3.47 21.30
N LEU A 290 6.00 -2.38 21.88
CA LEU A 290 6.82 -1.41 22.61
C LEU A 290 7.59 -2.04 23.77
N GLU A 291 6.94 -2.92 24.54
CA GLU A 291 7.55 -3.55 25.72
C GLU A 291 8.77 -4.41 25.37
N GLU A 292 8.69 -5.23 24.31
CA GLU A 292 9.81 -6.07 23.90
C GLU A 292 10.94 -5.23 23.29
N ILE A 293 10.59 -4.21 22.49
CA ILE A 293 11.55 -3.27 21.88
C ILE A 293 12.31 -2.51 22.97
N GLU A 294 11.61 -2.03 24.01
CA GLU A 294 12.21 -1.35 25.15
C GLU A 294 13.14 -2.28 25.94
N LYS A 295 12.69 -3.51 26.25
CA LYS A 295 13.52 -4.53 26.92
C LYS A 295 14.81 -4.85 26.17
N LYS A 296 14.79 -4.74 24.84
CA LYS A 296 15.99 -4.94 23.99
C LYS A 296 16.80 -3.65 23.75
N GLY A 297 16.40 -2.52 24.33
CA GLY A 297 17.07 -1.22 24.16
C GLY A 297 16.96 -0.65 22.74
N GLN A 298 15.89 -1.00 22.01
CA GLN A 298 15.73 -0.71 20.59
C GLN A 298 14.77 0.44 20.28
N LEU A 299 14.32 1.19 21.29
CA LEU A 299 13.38 2.31 21.11
C LEU A 299 13.90 3.39 20.16
N SER A 300 15.21 3.63 20.13
CA SER A 300 15.83 4.61 19.22
C SER A 300 15.77 4.22 17.75
N LEU A 301 15.46 2.95 17.43
CA LEU A 301 15.33 2.44 16.07
C LEU A 301 13.93 2.65 15.49
N MET A 302 12.98 3.17 16.26
CA MET A 302 11.62 3.41 15.80
C MET A 302 11.22 4.86 15.95
N ARG A 303 10.27 5.29 15.13
CA ARG A 303 9.58 6.57 15.33
C ARG A 303 8.52 6.42 16.40
N GLU A 304 8.07 7.56 16.92
CA GLU A 304 6.89 7.61 17.78
C GLU A 304 5.69 6.92 17.10
N VAL A 305 4.97 6.12 17.88
CA VAL A 305 3.79 5.40 17.42
C VAL A 305 2.65 6.37 17.13
N THR A 306 1.92 6.13 16.05
CA THR A 306 0.74 6.92 15.71
C THR A 306 -0.50 6.25 16.28
N LYS A 307 -1.44 7.06 16.78
CA LYS A 307 -2.78 6.62 17.16
C LYS A 307 -3.78 7.03 16.10
N GLN A 308 -4.60 6.09 15.63
CA GLN A 308 -5.68 6.34 14.69
C GLN A 308 -6.86 7.07 15.35
N PRO A 309 -7.73 7.72 14.54
CA PRO A 309 -8.97 8.34 15.03
C PRO A 309 -9.89 7.36 15.79
N ASN A 310 -9.87 6.07 15.43
CA ASN A 310 -10.67 5.02 16.10
C ASN A 310 -10.05 4.53 17.43
N GLY A 311 -8.94 5.13 17.87
CA GLY A 311 -8.24 4.77 19.10
C GLY A 311 -7.17 3.69 18.97
N GLU A 312 -7.06 3.04 17.80
CA GLU A 312 -6.05 2.01 17.53
C GLU A 312 -4.63 2.59 17.50
N VAL A 313 -3.68 1.88 18.10
CA VAL A 313 -2.26 2.26 18.12
C VAL A 313 -1.49 1.29 17.23
N GLU A 314 -0.44 1.77 16.57
CA GLU A 314 0.43 0.91 15.76
C GLU A 314 1.09 -0.19 16.59
N ASP A 315 1.13 -1.40 16.03
CA ASP A 315 1.78 -2.55 16.63
C ASP A 315 3.15 -2.75 15.98
N VAL A 316 4.11 -1.96 16.45
CA VAL A 316 5.45 -1.85 15.89
C VAL A 316 6.27 -3.13 16.05
N CYS A 317 7.16 -3.37 15.09
CA CYS A 317 8.21 -4.38 15.22
C CYS A 317 9.55 -3.89 14.67
N VAL A 318 10.64 -4.42 15.23
CA VAL A 318 12.02 -4.08 14.85
C VAL A 318 12.78 -5.38 14.58
N GLY A 319 13.43 -5.47 13.42
CA GLY A 319 14.26 -6.61 13.02
C GLY A 319 15.65 -6.19 12.57
N HIS A 320 16.65 -7.04 12.80
CA HIS A 320 18.02 -6.82 12.29
C HIS A 320 18.16 -7.47 10.91
N LEU A 321 18.31 -6.66 9.86
CA LEU A 321 18.24 -7.14 8.48
C LEU A 321 19.29 -8.20 8.17
N SER A 322 20.53 -8.07 8.66
CA SER A 322 21.56 -9.10 8.38
C SER A 322 21.29 -10.48 9.00
N LYS A 323 20.34 -10.60 9.94
CA LYS A 323 19.96 -11.87 10.57
C LYS A 323 18.78 -12.56 9.88
N ILE A 324 18.12 -11.85 8.96
CA ILE A 324 16.87 -12.30 8.33
C ILE A 324 17.19 -12.90 6.97
N ILE A 325 16.68 -14.10 6.71
CA ILE A 325 16.61 -14.64 5.35
C ILE A 325 15.27 -14.17 4.80
N VAL A 326 15.29 -13.18 3.91
CA VAL A 326 14.06 -12.58 3.40
C VAL A 326 13.30 -13.60 2.54
N PRO A 327 12.06 -13.97 2.91
CA PRO A 327 11.28 -14.95 2.14
C PRO A 327 10.96 -14.44 0.74
N LEU A 328 10.77 -15.38 -0.21
CA LEU A 328 10.43 -15.13 -1.62
C LEU A 328 11.49 -14.42 -2.48
N TRP A 329 12.49 -13.77 -1.88
CA TRP A 329 13.40 -12.87 -2.59
C TRP A 329 14.88 -13.25 -2.42
N THR A 330 15.63 -13.20 -3.51
CA THR A 330 17.08 -13.42 -3.57
C THR A 330 17.83 -12.19 -4.03
#